data_AF-A0A950ZLH6-F1
#
_entry.id   AF-A0A950ZLH6-F1
#
_cell.length_a   1.000
_cell.length_b   1.000
_cell.length_c   1.000
_cell.angle_alpha   90.00
_cell.angle_beta   90.00
_cell.angle_gamma   90.00
#
_symmetry.space_group_name_H-M   'P 1'
#
loop_
_entity.id
_entity.type
_entity.pdbx_description
1 polymer ?
#
loop_
_entity_poly.entity_id
_entity_poly.type
_entity_poly.pdbx_seq_one_letter_code
_entity_poly.pdbx_strand_id
1 'polypeptide(L)'
;MGSGRSRLALAATLSTAGLLAGALSAVAAPNPSTVTVGVADADPTQATVNGGPISGQGDNGLGQPLTPCPPGACESFTINLTAPSGYTTGHVIKLAVSVATTTPVPPNPQAGTIDTYLEDKGGNVLSSDAGSHNPSLTAVADAAPGTFTLVVAGSTGAQNNYTATVTASSSTRATGGLPSDISFAPSTVVSPMIVGGEPQVTLEHPQSNTVSGAIDNNRGFIDWPLSSRTNIGTLWRTTNGGDSFRQLYDLTCAQRQRPNCLTGGGGDTVNRVNFSNGHVLFGDQESLAAEAFAQSQDHGDSFPAGTQQAVTASGTGVDRQWIAPVSAPGFSAAIGGYALDGIFSYHVPGAGLYVSGIDTSGLVHPAIATQIIGVDQSGSSVVDTTGGPGNGWLYLGYRNSGGITPCNPVCGNLVATVPVTQFETPSTSPTSQWHVLQVNPDIPTIFPWITLDKHGNAYAAWNANGNIYMAYSLIDDRHNNPSLGGVPGTLWSSKVQVNPSVLGSTIFPEIVAGDPGHVALAYVGTAD
;
A
#
# COMPACT_ATOMS: atom_id res chain seq x y z
N MET A 1 -106.16 -0.27 8.11
CA MET A 1 -105.96 -1.12 9.31
C MET A 1 -104.56 -1.73 9.23
N GLY A 2 -103.75 -1.61 10.30
CA GLY A 2 -102.49 -2.34 10.58
C GLY A 2 -101.27 -1.97 9.73
N SER A 3 -100.36 -1.12 10.23
CA SER A 3 -99.06 -1.46 10.88
C SER A 3 -98.02 -2.05 9.91
N GLY A 4 -96.80 -1.56 9.73
CA GLY A 4 -95.95 -0.69 10.54
C GLY A 4 -94.50 -1.19 10.42
N ARG A 5 -93.54 -0.28 10.67
CA ARG A 5 -92.06 -0.47 10.80
C ARG A 5 -91.25 -0.44 9.49
N SER A 6 -90.02 0.07 9.40
CA SER A 6 -89.19 1.08 10.08
C SER A 6 -87.76 0.84 9.58
N ARG A 7 -86.97 1.91 9.38
CA ARG A 7 -85.49 1.96 9.31
C ARG A 7 -84.85 1.44 8.01
N LEU A 8 -83.75 1.98 7.47
CA LEU A 8 -82.74 2.93 7.93
C LEU A 8 -82.10 3.58 6.68
N ALA A 9 -81.63 4.82 6.79
CA ALA A 9 -80.99 5.59 5.72
C ALA A 9 -79.54 5.16 5.45
N LEU A 10 -79.08 5.27 4.19
CA LEU A 10 -77.67 5.45 3.87
C LEU A 10 -77.53 6.51 2.76
N ALA A 11 -76.84 7.59 3.09
CA ALA A 11 -76.50 8.69 2.20
C ALA A 11 -75.33 8.30 1.28
N ALA A 12 -75.45 8.57 -0.01
CA ALA A 12 -74.32 8.54 -0.96
C ALA A 12 -73.95 9.98 -1.30
N THR A 13 -72.79 10.41 -0.82
CA THR A 13 -72.18 11.73 -1.04
C THR A 13 -71.40 11.77 -2.36
N LEU A 14 -71.54 12.90 -3.06
CA LEU A 14 -70.81 13.28 -4.27
C LEU A 14 -69.29 13.21 -4.08
N SER A 15 -68.58 12.66 -5.06
CA SER A 15 -67.12 12.75 -5.18
C SER A 15 -66.76 13.86 -6.18
N THR A 16 -66.14 14.91 -5.68
CA THR A 16 -65.53 16.00 -6.46
C THR A 16 -64.19 15.54 -7.05
N ALA A 17 -64.03 15.69 -8.37
CA ALA A 17 -62.76 15.52 -9.06
C ALA A 17 -61.86 16.73 -8.79
N GLY A 18 -60.81 16.54 -7.98
CA GLY A 18 -59.75 17.54 -7.77
C GLY A 18 -58.61 17.34 -8.76
N LEU A 19 -58.34 18.36 -9.58
CA LEU A 19 -57.08 18.48 -10.33
C LEU A 19 -55.91 18.59 -9.35
N LEU A 20 -55.06 17.56 -9.28
CA LEU A 20 -53.72 17.65 -8.72
C LEU A 20 -52.77 18.15 -9.80
N ALA A 21 -52.53 19.45 -9.83
CA ALA A 21 -51.35 20.02 -10.49
C ALA A 21 -50.12 19.66 -9.62
N GLY A 22 -49.40 18.60 -9.99
CA GLY A 22 -48.13 18.27 -9.38
C GLY A 22 -47.13 19.39 -9.66
N ALA A 23 -46.65 20.04 -8.60
CA ALA A 23 -45.50 20.93 -8.68
C ALA A 23 -44.27 20.07 -9.02
N LEU A 24 -43.82 20.13 -10.27
CA LEU A 24 -42.49 19.66 -10.65
C LEU A 24 -41.49 20.60 -9.99
N SER A 25 -40.85 20.14 -8.90
CA SER A 25 -39.68 20.82 -8.35
C SER A 25 -38.61 20.87 -9.45
N ALA A 26 -38.29 22.07 -9.94
CA ALA A 26 -37.18 22.25 -10.84
C ALA A 26 -35.89 21.83 -10.11
N VAL A 27 -35.19 20.83 -10.65
CA VAL A 27 -33.86 20.44 -10.17
C VAL A 27 -32.96 21.68 -10.31
N ALA A 28 -32.33 22.12 -9.22
CA ALA A 28 -31.46 23.29 -9.24
C ALA A 28 -30.17 22.91 -9.98
N ALA A 29 -29.81 23.66 -11.02
CA ALA A 29 -28.53 23.45 -11.70
C ALA A 29 -27.36 23.90 -10.79
N PRO A 30 -26.15 23.35 -10.97
CA PRO A 30 -24.96 23.82 -10.28
C PRO A 30 -24.79 25.32 -10.38
N ASN A 31 -24.43 25.96 -9.26
CA ASN A 31 -24.22 27.39 -9.19
C ASN A 31 -22.83 27.72 -8.60
N PRO A 32 -21.95 28.39 -9.36
CA PRO A 32 -22.10 28.71 -10.79
C PRO A 32 -22.00 27.46 -11.68
N SER A 33 -22.59 27.51 -12.88
CA SER A 33 -22.50 26.42 -13.88
C SER A 33 -21.18 26.42 -14.66
N THR A 34 -20.36 27.44 -14.47
CA THR A 34 -19.01 27.54 -15.03
C THR A 34 -18.11 28.24 -14.03
N VAL A 35 -16.91 27.70 -13.83
CA VAL A 35 -15.85 28.32 -13.04
C VAL A 35 -14.57 28.44 -13.84
N THR A 36 -13.75 29.42 -13.49
CA THR A 36 -12.41 29.59 -14.05
C THR A 36 -11.39 29.49 -12.93
N VAL A 37 -10.35 28.69 -13.15
CA VAL A 37 -9.18 28.58 -12.26
C VAL A 37 -7.91 28.67 -13.09
N GLY A 38 -6.81 29.13 -12.48
CA GLY A 38 -5.55 29.26 -13.20
C GLY A 38 -4.32 29.15 -12.32
N VAL A 39 -3.17 29.17 -12.98
CA VAL A 39 -1.83 29.16 -12.35
C VAL A 39 -1.02 30.35 -12.82
N ALA A 40 0.05 30.69 -12.08
CA ALA A 40 0.94 31.82 -12.39
C ALA A 40 0.17 33.14 -12.62
N ASP A 41 -0.76 33.43 -11.72
CA ASP A 41 -1.60 34.63 -11.72
C ASP A 41 -2.48 34.82 -12.96
N ALA A 42 -2.68 33.77 -13.77
CA ALA A 42 -3.59 33.83 -14.93
C ALA A 42 -5.06 34.01 -14.50
N ASP A 43 -5.46 33.35 -13.41
CA ASP A 43 -6.78 33.39 -12.78
C ASP A 43 -6.65 32.92 -11.31
N PRO A 44 -7.70 33.03 -10.48
CA PRO A 44 -7.69 32.49 -9.13
C PRO A 44 -7.30 31.01 -9.10
N THR A 45 -6.48 30.60 -8.15
CA THR A 45 -6.06 29.19 -8.01
C THR A 45 -7.17 28.28 -7.51
N GLN A 46 -8.31 28.83 -7.08
CA GLN A 46 -9.42 28.08 -6.51
C GLN A 46 -10.77 28.73 -6.85
N ALA A 47 -11.78 27.89 -7.06
CA ALA A 47 -13.19 28.28 -7.20
C ALA A 47 -14.11 27.26 -6.51
N THR A 48 -15.32 27.69 -6.16
CA THR A 48 -16.31 26.84 -5.49
C THR A 48 -17.62 26.79 -6.29
N VAL A 49 -18.21 25.61 -6.37
CA VAL A 49 -19.53 25.36 -6.97
C VAL A 49 -20.41 24.65 -5.96
N ASN A 50 -21.67 25.06 -5.83
CA ASN A 50 -22.66 24.33 -5.05
C ASN A 50 -23.69 23.70 -5.99
N GLY A 51 -24.13 22.49 -5.69
CA GLY A 51 -25.14 21.79 -6.48
C GLY A 51 -25.97 20.82 -5.65
N GLY A 52 -26.86 20.12 -6.33
CA GLY A 52 -27.86 19.24 -5.76
C GLY A 52 -29.23 19.92 -5.51
N PRO A 53 -30.21 19.13 -5.03
CA PRO A 53 -30.04 17.75 -4.57
C PRO A 53 -29.91 16.74 -5.71
N ILE A 54 -28.88 15.88 -5.63
CA ILE A 54 -28.69 14.76 -6.55
C ILE A 54 -29.42 13.53 -5.99
N SER A 55 -30.28 12.94 -6.81
CA SER A 55 -30.93 11.64 -6.58
C SER A 55 -30.02 10.48 -7.01
N GLY A 56 -30.19 9.30 -6.43
CA GLY A 56 -29.39 8.14 -6.82
C GLY A 56 -29.63 7.61 -8.23
N GLN A 57 -28.81 6.64 -8.66
CA GLN A 57 -28.81 6.00 -9.98
C GLN A 57 -28.28 6.88 -11.13
N GLY A 58 -27.29 7.73 -10.85
CA GLY A 58 -26.57 8.51 -11.86
C GLY A 58 -25.44 7.72 -12.54
N ASP A 59 -25.08 6.56 -11.99
CA ASP A 59 -24.01 5.70 -12.47
C ASP A 59 -24.48 4.24 -12.69
N ASN A 60 -23.73 3.48 -13.49
CA ASN A 60 -23.98 2.06 -13.70
C ASN A 60 -23.29 1.20 -12.62
N GLY A 61 -23.57 -0.10 -12.58
CA GLY A 61 -22.95 -1.03 -11.60
C GLY A 61 -21.43 -1.22 -11.74
N LEU A 62 -20.77 -0.50 -12.67
CA LEU A 62 -19.32 -0.43 -12.83
C LEU A 62 -18.76 0.93 -12.40
N GLY A 63 -19.58 1.82 -11.82
CA GLY A 63 -19.14 3.15 -11.40
C GLY A 63 -18.80 4.05 -12.59
N GLN A 64 -19.64 4.04 -13.64
CA GLN A 64 -19.52 4.96 -14.79
C GLN A 64 -20.78 5.82 -14.88
N PRO A 65 -20.68 7.11 -15.26
CA PRO A 65 -21.85 7.97 -15.36
C PRO A 65 -22.77 7.47 -16.48
N LEU A 66 -24.07 7.44 -16.21
CA LEU A 66 -25.05 7.06 -17.22
C LEU A 66 -25.07 8.10 -18.34
N THR A 67 -25.09 7.62 -19.58
CA THR A 67 -25.16 8.49 -20.77
C THR A 67 -26.36 8.06 -21.64
N PRO A 68 -27.42 8.90 -21.75
CA PRO A 68 -27.63 10.17 -21.06
C PRO A 68 -27.95 9.98 -19.56
N CYS A 69 -27.50 10.89 -18.71
CA CYS A 69 -27.79 10.79 -17.29
C CYS A 69 -29.28 11.10 -17.02
N PRO A 70 -29.97 10.32 -16.16
CA PRO A 70 -31.33 10.60 -15.78
C PRO A 70 -31.48 11.99 -15.12
N PRO A 71 -32.58 12.73 -15.38
CA PRO A 71 -32.83 14.02 -14.74
C PRO A 71 -32.82 13.90 -13.21
N GLY A 72 -32.00 14.74 -12.55
CA GLY A 72 -31.81 14.73 -11.11
C GLY A 72 -30.80 13.71 -10.59
N ALA A 73 -30.36 12.74 -11.41
CA ALA A 73 -29.41 11.72 -10.99
C ALA A 73 -27.93 12.11 -11.18
N CYS A 74 -27.68 13.11 -12.03
CA CYS A 74 -26.37 13.76 -12.13
C CYS A 74 -26.54 15.26 -12.36
N GLU A 75 -25.49 15.98 -12.01
CA GLU A 75 -25.27 17.36 -12.40
C GLU A 75 -23.89 17.49 -13.07
N SER A 76 -23.71 18.52 -13.88
CA SER A 76 -22.39 18.84 -14.44
C SER A 76 -22.16 20.34 -14.51
N PHE A 77 -20.90 20.74 -14.39
CA PHE A 77 -20.48 22.13 -14.55
C PHE A 77 -19.14 22.22 -15.27
N THR A 78 -18.93 23.35 -15.95
CA THR A 78 -17.73 23.59 -16.76
C THR A 78 -16.61 24.21 -15.92
N ILE A 79 -15.39 23.75 -16.14
CA ILE A 79 -14.16 24.31 -15.57
C ILE A 79 -13.29 24.83 -16.71
N ASN A 80 -12.94 26.11 -16.67
CA ASN A 80 -11.93 26.70 -17.53
C ASN A 80 -10.60 26.78 -16.78
N LEU A 81 -9.60 26.03 -17.24
CA LEU A 81 -8.24 26.08 -16.72
C LEU A 81 -7.39 27.03 -17.57
N THR A 82 -6.78 28.02 -16.96
CA THR A 82 -5.93 29.01 -17.65
C THR A 82 -4.49 28.97 -17.16
N ALA A 83 -3.57 29.31 -18.07
CA ALA A 83 -2.17 29.52 -17.77
C ALA A 83 -1.55 30.46 -18.82
N PRO A 84 -0.40 31.10 -18.53
CA PRO A 84 0.34 31.87 -19.53
C PRO A 84 0.69 31.03 -20.77
N SER A 85 0.80 31.68 -21.93
CA SER A 85 1.19 31.00 -23.17
C SER A 85 2.55 30.33 -23.01
N GLY A 86 2.65 29.06 -23.41
CA GLY A 86 3.86 28.26 -23.31
C GLY A 86 4.21 27.74 -21.91
N TYR A 87 3.39 28.05 -20.88
CA TYR A 87 3.69 27.70 -19.48
C TYR A 87 3.91 26.20 -19.26
N THR A 88 3.13 25.36 -19.95
CA THR A 88 3.22 23.90 -19.87
C THR A 88 4.55 23.34 -20.40
N THR A 89 5.35 24.13 -21.13
CA THR A 89 6.70 23.72 -21.57
C THR A 89 7.65 23.55 -20.39
N GLY A 90 7.56 24.42 -19.39
CA GLY A 90 8.43 24.45 -18.21
C GLY A 90 7.74 24.05 -16.91
N HIS A 91 6.43 23.86 -16.92
CA HIS A 91 5.62 23.55 -15.74
C HIS A 91 4.60 22.45 -16.03
N VAL A 92 4.24 21.74 -14.97
CA VAL A 92 3.15 20.76 -14.94
C VAL A 92 2.02 21.39 -14.14
N ILE A 93 0.79 21.34 -14.67
CA ILE A 93 -0.40 21.95 -14.05
C ILE A 93 -1.31 20.85 -13.52
N LYS A 94 -1.52 20.83 -12.20
CA LYS A 94 -2.50 19.95 -11.57
C LYS A 94 -3.83 20.67 -11.41
N LEU A 95 -4.87 20.12 -12.05
CA LEU A 95 -6.27 20.49 -11.82
C LEU A 95 -6.88 19.45 -10.89
N ALA A 96 -7.40 19.87 -9.74
CA ALA A 96 -8.03 18.98 -8.76
C ALA A 96 -9.42 19.49 -8.39
N VAL A 97 -10.35 18.57 -8.13
CA VAL A 97 -11.69 18.87 -7.66
C VAL A 97 -12.02 18.01 -6.45
N SER A 98 -12.45 18.66 -5.37
CA SER A 98 -12.94 18.01 -4.16
C SER A 98 -14.42 18.30 -3.98
N VAL A 99 -15.26 17.27 -3.90
CA VAL A 99 -16.71 17.42 -3.78
C VAL A 99 -17.16 16.86 -2.43
N ALA A 100 -17.52 17.75 -1.51
CA ALA A 100 -18.02 17.38 -0.20
C ALA A 100 -19.55 17.43 -0.18
N THR A 101 -20.20 16.41 0.37
CA THR A 101 -21.66 16.44 0.58
C THR A 101 -21.98 17.21 1.86
N THR A 102 -22.98 18.10 1.80
CA THR A 102 -23.29 19.07 2.87
C THR A 102 -24.53 18.72 3.71
N THR A 103 -25.19 17.59 3.44
CA THR A 103 -26.36 17.10 4.18
C THR A 103 -26.11 15.74 4.85
N PRO A 104 -26.05 15.66 6.19
CA PRO A 104 -26.23 14.42 6.98
C PRO A 104 -27.66 14.41 7.63
N VAL A 105 -28.32 13.36 8.16
CA VAL A 105 -27.95 12.23 9.07
C VAL A 105 -29.14 11.18 9.09
N PRO A 106 -28.99 9.91 9.53
CA PRO A 106 -29.73 8.68 9.10
C PRO A 106 -30.80 8.17 10.13
N PRO A 107 -31.45 6.97 9.98
CA PRO A 107 -30.81 5.65 9.97
C PRO A 107 -31.18 4.89 8.70
N ASN A 108 -30.53 5.17 7.59
CA ASN A 108 -30.36 4.14 6.59
C ASN A 108 -28.87 4.04 6.24
N PRO A 109 -28.18 2.95 6.61
CA PRO A 109 -26.82 2.66 6.14
C PRO A 109 -26.72 2.41 4.61
N GLN A 110 -27.78 2.73 3.85
CA GLN A 110 -27.89 2.64 2.39
C GLN A 110 -28.15 4.00 1.71
N ALA A 111 -28.01 5.14 2.40
CA ALA A 111 -28.09 6.43 1.71
C ALA A 111 -26.88 6.56 0.78
N GLY A 112 -27.10 6.37 -0.52
CA GLY A 112 -26.07 6.53 -1.54
C GLY A 112 -25.39 7.89 -1.44
N THR A 113 -24.12 7.95 -1.82
CA THR A 113 -23.35 9.19 -1.84
C THR A 113 -23.26 9.69 -3.28
N ILE A 114 -22.21 10.45 -3.59
CA ILE A 114 -21.92 10.93 -4.94
C ILE A 114 -20.63 10.31 -5.45
N ASP A 115 -20.54 10.17 -6.76
CA ASP A 115 -19.35 9.82 -7.51
C ASP A 115 -19.01 10.98 -8.44
N THR A 116 -17.73 11.19 -8.72
CA THR A 116 -17.29 12.31 -9.55
C THR A 116 -16.45 11.86 -10.74
N TYR A 117 -16.64 12.53 -11.86
CA TYR A 117 -15.94 12.26 -13.12
C TYR A 117 -15.48 13.59 -13.72
N LEU A 118 -14.18 13.73 -13.93
CA LEU A 118 -13.59 14.89 -14.58
C LEU A 118 -13.30 14.53 -16.03
N GLU A 119 -13.98 15.20 -16.94
CA GLU A 119 -13.95 14.95 -18.38
C GLU A 119 -13.21 16.06 -19.14
N ASP A 120 -12.63 15.68 -20.28
CA ASP A 120 -12.12 16.63 -21.27
C ASP A 120 -13.26 17.25 -22.11
N LYS A 121 -12.91 18.16 -23.02
CA LYS A 121 -13.86 18.80 -23.95
C LYS A 121 -14.56 17.80 -24.89
N GLY A 122 -13.96 16.63 -25.13
CA GLY A 122 -14.53 15.57 -25.96
C GLY A 122 -15.51 14.66 -25.20
N GLY A 123 -15.67 14.85 -23.88
CA GLY A 123 -16.46 13.97 -23.02
C GLY A 123 -15.72 12.70 -22.61
N ASN A 124 -14.39 12.65 -22.77
CA ASN A 124 -13.59 11.53 -22.27
C ASN A 124 -13.31 11.75 -20.79
N VAL A 125 -13.60 10.75 -19.95
CA VAL A 125 -13.25 10.77 -18.53
C VAL A 125 -11.73 10.70 -18.40
N LEU A 126 -11.14 11.74 -17.80
CA LEU A 126 -9.71 11.82 -17.47
C LEU A 126 -9.41 11.32 -16.07
N SER A 127 -10.35 11.50 -15.14
CA SER A 127 -10.23 11.08 -13.74
C SER A 127 -11.61 10.80 -13.17
N SER A 128 -11.71 9.82 -12.29
CA SER A 128 -12.96 9.47 -11.64
C SER A 128 -12.74 8.99 -10.22
N ASP A 129 -13.70 9.26 -9.36
CA ASP A 129 -13.79 8.71 -8.02
C ASP A 129 -15.14 8.05 -7.84
N ALA A 130 -15.22 6.82 -8.35
CA ALA A 130 -16.37 5.94 -8.29
C ALA A 130 -16.20 5.01 -7.09
N GLY A 131 -16.84 5.35 -5.99
CA GLY A 131 -16.54 4.75 -4.70
C GLY A 131 -17.24 5.41 -3.54
N SER A 132 -18.11 6.38 -3.81
CA SER A 132 -18.99 6.90 -2.80
C SER A 132 -18.26 7.63 -1.64
N HIS A 133 -17.09 8.22 -1.92
CA HIS A 133 -16.27 8.92 -0.93
C HIS A 133 -16.81 10.31 -0.59
N ASN A 134 -16.53 10.78 0.64
CA ASN A 134 -16.85 12.15 1.08
C ASN A 134 -15.66 12.75 1.86
N PRO A 135 -14.94 13.74 1.30
CA PRO A 135 -15.14 14.29 -0.04
C PRO A 135 -14.78 13.29 -1.14
N SER A 136 -15.46 13.39 -2.28
CA SER A 136 -15.04 12.73 -3.52
C SER A 136 -13.92 13.54 -4.19
N LEU A 137 -12.89 12.89 -4.72
CA LEU A 137 -11.64 13.53 -5.18
C LEU A 137 -11.28 13.10 -6.60
N THR A 138 -11.24 14.05 -7.53
CA THR A 138 -10.73 13.83 -8.91
C THR A 138 -9.62 14.82 -9.23
N ALA A 139 -8.66 14.41 -10.05
CA ALA A 139 -7.56 15.28 -10.47
C ALA A 139 -6.96 14.86 -11.82
N VAL A 140 -6.32 15.83 -12.49
CA VAL A 140 -5.47 15.62 -13.66
C VAL A 140 -4.14 16.31 -13.39
N ALA A 141 -3.05 15.55 -13.28
CA ALA A 141 -1.76 16.11 -12.86
C ALA A 141 -1.01 16.92 -13.92
N ASP A 142 -1.16 16.64 -15.22
CA ASP A 142 -0.53 17.40 -16.33
C ASP A 142 -1.58 17.98 -17.29
N ALA A 143 -2.50 18.75 -16.73
CA ALA A 143 -3.63 19.34 -17.44
C ALA A 143 -3.16 20.45 -18.40
N ALA A 144 -3.55 20.35 -19.67
CA ALA A 144 -3.42 21.47 -20.60
C ALA A 144 -4.45 22.56 -20.28
N PRO A 145 -4.08 23.85 -20.38
CA PRO A 145 -5.06 24.94 -20.32
C PRO A 145 -6.18 24.70 -21.34
N GLY A 146 -7.43 24.84 -20.91
CA GLY A 146 -8.57 24.40 -21.69
C GLY A 146 -9.85 24.26 -20.87
N THR A 147 -10.85 23.62 -21.48
CA THR A 147 -12.16 23.41 -20.89
C THR A 147 -12.32 21.96 -20.47
N PHE A 148 -12.77 21.77 -19.24
CA PHE A 148 -13.09 20.49 -18.63
C PHE A 148 -14.54 20.50 -18.14
N THR A 149 -15.11 19.32 -17.96
CA THR A 149 -16.44 19.14 -17.37
C THR A 149 -16.32 18.27 -16.15
N LEU A 150 -16.82 18.72 -15.00
CA LEU A 150 -17.03 17.80 -13.88
C LEU A 150 -18.47 17.30 -13.94
N VAL A 151 -18.63 15.98 -13.93
CA VAL A 151 -19.91 15.29 -13.72
C VAL A 151 -19.96 14.78 -12.29
N VAL A 152 -21.02 15.12 -11.56
CA VAL A 152 -21.33 14.60 -10.23
C VAL A 152 -22.55 13.70 -10.36
N ALA A 153 -22.39 12.41 -10.10
CA ALA A 153 -23.44 11.40 -10.21
C ALA A 153 -23.86 10.89 -8.84
N GLY A 154 -25.14 10.61 -8.62
CA GLY A 154 -25.62 10.03 -7.37
C GLY A 154 -25.62 8.51 -7.42
N SER A 155 -25.00 7.84 -6.46
CA SER A 155 -25.11 6.38 -6.32
C SER A 155 -26.51 6.00 -5.81
N THR A 156 -26.92 4.74 -5.96
CA THR A 156 -28.28 4.30 -5.56
C THR A 156 -28.64 4.74 -4.14
N GLY A 157 -29.74 5.50 -3.99
CA GLY A 157 -30.20 6.04 -2.71
C GLY A 157 -29.69 7.43 -2.35
N ALA A 158 -28.93 8.11 -3.22
CA ALA A 158 -28.46 9.47 -2.99
C ALA A 158 -29.60 10.50 -2.87
N GLN A 159 -29.39 11.47 -1.98
CA GLN A 159 -30.21 12.68 -1.74
C GLN A 159 -29.30 13.82 -1.26
N ASN A 160 -28.22 14.08 -1.99
CA ASN A 160 -27.12 14.90 -1.50
C ASN A 160 -27.12 16.29 -2.14
N ASN A 161 -27.01 17.33 -1.31
CA ASN A 161 -26.42 18.59 -1.76
C ASN A 161 -24.91 18.50 -1.65
N TYR A 162 -24.19 19.24 -2.49
CA TYR A 162 -22.73 19.21 -2.49
C TYR A 162 -22.12 20.59 -2.65
N THR A 163 -20.87 20.69 -2.19
CA THR A 163 -19.96 21.80 -2.45
C THR A 163 -18.70 21.24 -3.10
N ALA A 164 -18.46 21.62 -4.35
CA ALA A 164 -17.26 21.31 -5.09
C ALA A 164 -16.23 22.44 -4.98
N THR A 165 -15.00 22.11 -4.65
CA THR A 165 -13.85 23.01 -4.62
C THR A 165 -12.90 22.62 -5.74
N VAL A 166 -12.80 23.47 -6.75
CA VAL A 166 -11.89 23.31 -7.90
C VAL A 166 -10.61 24.06 -7.59
N THR A 167 -9.46 23.40 -7.73
CA THR A 167 -8.14 23.96 -7.44
C THR A 167 -7.20 23.74 -8.61
N ALA A 168 -6.51 24.79 -9.04
CA ALA A 168 -5.40 24.73 -9.97
C ALA A 168 -4.10 25.01 -9.23
N SER A 169 -3.09 24.18 -9.46
CA SER A 169 -1.74 24.34 -8.92
C SER A 169 -0.70 23.97 -9.97
N SER A 170 0.52 24.45 -9.82
CA SER A 170 1.61 24.11 -10.74
C SER A 170 2.92 23.87 -10.02
N SER A 171 3.74 23.01 -10.62
CA SER A 171 5.14 22.83 -10.24
C SER A 171 6.04 22.96 -11.47
N THR A 172 7.32 23.23 -11.27
CA THR A 172 8.31 23.18 -12.36
C THR A 172 8.33 21.77 -12.94
N ARG A 173 8.22 21.67 -14.27
CA ARG A 173 8.34 20.42 -15.00
C ARG A 173 9.75 19.89 -14.75
N ALA A 174 9.86 18.74 -14.10
CA ALA A 174 11.13 18.09 -13.94
C ALA A 174 11.64 17.69 -15.33
N THR A 175 12.62 18.43 -15.86
CA THR A 175 13.41 18.03 -17.03
C THR A 175 14.53 17.09 -16.60
N GLY A 176 14.21 16.15 -15.71
CA GLY A 176 14.98 14.93 -15.60
C GLY A 176 14.38 13.97 -16.61
N GLY A 177 15.01 13.80 -17.77
CA GLY A 177 14.82 12.53 -18.45
C GLY A 177 15.13 11.43 -17.43
N LEU A 178 14.43 10.29 -17.50
CA LEU A 178 15.07 9.05 -17.07
C LEU A 178 16.51 9.14 -17.61
N PRO A 179 17.57 9.03 -16.77
CA PRO A 179 18.94 9.06 -17.25
C PRO A 179 18.98 8.29 -18.56
N SER A 180 19.63 8.82 -19.59
CA SER A 180 19.79 8.13 -20.90
C SER A 180 20.38 6.72 -20.77
N ASP A 181 20.81 6.40 -19.56
CA ASP A 181 21.51 5.22 -19.11
C ASP A 181 20.56 4.27 -18.34
N ILE A 182 19.27 4.59 -18.19
CA ILE A 182 18.24 3.63 -17.77
C ILE A 182 17.89 2.76 -18.98
N SER A 183 18.65 1.69 -19.15
CA SER A 183 18.26 0.58 -20.01
C SER A 183 17.37 -0.37 -19.19
N PHE A 184 16.14 -0.58 -19.63
CA PHE A 184 15.36 -1.72 -19.15
C PHE A 184 15.94 -2.98 -19.80
N ALA A 185 16.21 -4.00 -18.97
CA ALA A 185 16.41 -5.34 -19.50
C ALA A 185 15.16 -5.76 -20.29
N PRO A 186 15.28 -6.66 -21.29
CA PRO A 186 14.13 -7.25 -21.95
C PRO A 186 13.10 -7.73 -20.91
N SER A 187 11.82 -7.45 -21.15
CA SER A 187 10.76 -7.91 -20.25
C SER A 187 10.67 -9.43 -20.30
N THR A 188 10.85 -10.09 -19.15
CA THR A 188 10.59 -11.53 -19.02
C THR A 188 9.18 -11.77 -18.51
N VAL A 189 8.43 -12.62 -19.21
CA VAL A 189 7.14 -13.12 -18.72
C VAL A 189 7.40 -14.26 -17.74
N VAL A 190 7.14 -14.02 -16.46
CA VAL A 190 7.33 -15.01 -15.39
C VAL A 190 6.18 -16.03 -15.37
N SER A 191 4.94 -15.58 -15.55
CA SER A 191 3.76 -16.45 -15.70
C SER A 191 2.78 -15.91 -16.75
N PRO A 192 2.38 -16.71 -17.75
CA PRO A 192 1.35 -16.30 -18.71
C PRO A 192 -0.07 -16.58 -18.23
N MET A 193 -0.24 -17.25 -17.09
CA MET A 193 -1.55 -17.74 -16.61
C MET A 193 -1.98 -17.13 -15.28
N ILE A 194 -1.04 -16.59 -14.53
CA ILE A 194 -1.25 -16.12 -13.18
C ILE A 194 -0.85 -14.65 -13.13
N VAL A 195 -1.83 -13.80 -12.83
CA VAL A 195 -1.60 -12.40 -12.47
C VAL A 195 -1.64 -12.35 -10.95
N GLY A 196 -0.51 -12.06 -10.30
CA GLY A 196 -0.49 -11.78 -8.88
C GLY A 196 -0.27 -10.29 -8.59
N GLY A 197 -0.53 -9.89 -7.35
CA GLY A 197 -0.22 -8.55 -6.85
C GLY A 197 1.14 -8.53 -6.17
N GLU A 198 1.84 -7.40 -6.14
CA GLU A 198 2.97 -7.14 -5.22
C GLU A 198 4.12 -8.18 -5.23
N PRO A 199 4.69 -8.54 -6.39
CA PRO A 199 5.78 -9.51 -6.44
C PRO A 199 7.05 -8.96 -5.76
N GLN A 200 7.81 -9.82 -5.11
CA GLN A 200 9.19 -9.51 -4.72
C GLN A 200 10.15 -10.33 -5.58
N VAL A 201 11.34 -9.77 -5.78
CA VAL A 201 12.39 -10.39 -6.58
C VAL A 201 13.64 -10.51 -5.73
N THR A 202 14.18 -11.72 -5.64
CA THR A 202 15.51 -11.97 -5.07
C THR A 202 16.41 -12.56 -6.13
N LEU A 203 17.38 -11.78 -6.61
CA LEU A 203 18.46 -12.28 -7.46
C LEU A 203 19.66 -12.60 -6.58
N GLU A 204 20.21 -13.79 -6.77
CA GLU A 204 21.37 -14.17 -6.00
C GLU A 204 22.62 -13.45 -6.49
N HIS A 205 23.45 -13.08 -5.51
CA HIS A 205 24.75 -12.48 -5.75
C HIS A 205 25.68 -12.83 -4.59
N PRO A 206 26.97 -13.08 -4.85
CA PRO A 206 27.92 -13.40 -3.80
C PRO A 206 28.15 -12.18 -2.91
N GLN A 207 28.29 -12.47 -1.62
CA GLN A 207 28.75 -11.57 -0.57
C GLN A 207 30.11 -12.04 -0.06
N SER A 208 30.78 -11.21 0.74
CA SER A 208 32.12 -11.50 1.27
C SER A 208 32.18 -12.79 2.10
N ASN A 209 31.06 -13.20 2.68
CA ASN A 209 30.88 -14.37 3.54
C ASN A 209 30.08 -15.52 2.87
N THR A 210 29.92 -15.46 1.54
CA THR A 210 29.29 -16.54 0.77
C THR A 210 30.19 -17.77 0.74
N VAL A 211 29.62 -18.91 1.11
CA VAL A 211 30.27 -20.22 0.98
C VAL A 211 30.41 -20.56 -0.50
N SER A 212 31.58 -21.09 -0.89
CA SER A 212 31.85 -21.47 -2.28
C SER A 212 30.79 -22.43 -2.83
N GLY A 213 30.17 -22.07 -3.95
CA GLY A 213 29.15 -22.88 -4.62
C GLY A 213 27.74 -22.75 -4.04
N ALA A 214 27.56 -22.01 -2.95
CA ALA A 214 26.24 -21.81 -2.34
C ALA A 214 25.32 -20.91 -3.19
N ILE A 215 25.89 -19.96 -3.93
CA ILE A 215 25.19 -18.94 -4.71
C ILE A 215 25.55 -19.04 -6.19
N ASP A 216 24.56 -18.84 -7.06
CA ASP A 216 24.71 -18.75 -8.51
C ASP A 216 24.13 -17.43 -9.03
N ASN A 217 24.94 -16.60 -9.69
CA ASN A 217 24.50 -15.31 -10.26
C ASN A 217 23.39 -15.44 -11.32
N ASN A 218 23.16 -16.64 -11.85
CA ASN A 218 22.06 -16.91 -12.77
C ASN A 218 20.79 -17.37 -12.05
N ARG A 219 20.86 -17.64 -10.75
CA ARG A 219 19.73 -18.09 -9.96
C ARG A 219 19.03 -16.91 -9.31
N GLY A 220 17.72 -16.96 -9.33
CA GLY A 220 16.87 -15.93 -8.77
C GLY A 220 15.46 -16.45 -8.54
N PHE A 221 14.71 -15.72 -7.74
CA PHE A 221 13.42 -16.13 -7.26
C PHE A 221 12.45 -14.97 -7.33
N ILE A 222 11.22 -15.26 -7.74
CA ILE A 222 10.11 -14.31 -7.74
C ILE A 222 8.96 -14.97 -7.02
N ASP A 223 8.46 -14.31 -5.98
CA ASP A 223 7.21 -14.70 -5.35
C ASP A 223 6.04 -13.88 -5.90
N TRP A 224 4.85 -14.48 -5.86
CA TRP A 224 3.63 -13.82 -6.30
C TRP A 224 2.47 -14.12 -5.37
N PRO A 225 2.01 -13.11 -4.62
CA PRO A 225 0.76 -13.18 -3.91
C PRO A 225 -0.45 -13.27 -4.86
N LEU A 226 -1.31 -14.27 -4.67
CA LEU A 226 -2.47 -14.54 -5.54
C LEU A 226 -3.78 -14.15 -4.87
N SER A 227 -4.09 -12.85 -4.87
CA SER A 227 -5.31 -12.25 -4.31
C SER A 227 -5.52 -12.44 -2.80
N SER A 228 -6.47 -11.69 -2.25
CA SER A 228 -6.82 -11.77 -0.84
C SER A 228 -7.36 -13.15 -0.45
N ARG A 229 -6.64 -13.82 0.46
CA ARG A 229 -7.18 -14.72 1.49
C ARG A 229 -7.69 -16.10 1.09
N THR A 230 -7.78 -16.45 -0.20
CA THR A 230 -8.24 -17.79 -0.63
C THR A 230 -7.24 -18.60 -1.42
N ASN A 231 -6.26 -17.97 -2.08
CA ASN A 231 -5.33 -18.66 -2.99
C ASN A 231 -3.88 -18.46 -2.56
N ILE A 232 -3.07 -19.47 -2.84
CA ILE A 232 -1.70 -19.61 -2.34
C ILE A 232 -0.77 -18.77 -3.17
N GLY A 233 0.13 -18.06 -2.50
CA GLY A 233 1.17 -17.37 -3.22
C GLY A 233 2.13 -18.36 -3.89
N THR A 234 2.69 -17.93 -5.00
CA THR A 234 3.52 -18.79 -5.86
C THR A 234 4.97 -18.41 -5.77
N LEU A 235 5.87 -19.40 -5.74
CA LEU A 235 7.30 -19.17 -5.90
C LEU A 235 7.79 -19.66 -7.26
N TRP A 236 8.56 -18.83 -7.94
CA TRP A 236 9.15 -19.08 -9.25
C TRP A 236 10.66 -18.95 -9.15
N ARG A 237 11.39 -19.75 -9.94
CA ARG A 237 12.85 -19.74 -9.98
C ARG A 237 13.37 -19.58 -11.40
N THR A 238 14.38 -18.74 -11.55
CA THR A 238 15.25 -18.71 -12.73
C THR A 238 16.60 -19.37 -12.40
N THR A 239 17.24 -19.94 -13.42
CA THR A 239 18.63 -20.46 -13.36
C THR A 239 19.46 -19.94 -14.54
N ASN A 240 18.94 -18.95 -15.24
CA ASN A 240 19.51 -18.35 -16.45
C ASN A 240 19.43 -16.82 -16.41
N GLY A 241 19.66 -16.22 -15.24
CA GLY A 241 19.78 -14.77 -15.09
C GLY A 241 18.48 -14.01 -15.30
N GLY A 242 17.32 -14.69 -15.19
CA GLY A 242 16.01 -14.08 -15.40
C GLY A 242 15.47 -14.20 -16.82
N ASP A 243 16.12 -14.93 -17.74
CA ASP A 243 15.60 -15.16 -19.10
C ASP A 243 14.32 -16.00 -19.12
N SER A 244 14.18 -16.93 -18.16
CA SER A 244 12.97 -17.73 -17.98
C SER A 244 12.76 -18.12 -16.53
N PHE A 245 11.50 -18.33 -16.16
CA PHE A 245 11.12 -18.76 -14.81
C PHE A 245 10.32 -20.06 -14.85
N ARG A 246 10.59 -20.91 -13.85
CA ARG A 246 9.83 -22.13 -13.59
C ARG A 246 9.13 -22.00 -12.23
N GLN A 247 7.84 -22.30 -12.18
CA GLN A 247 7.12 -22.40 -10.91
C GLN A 247 7.68 -23.58 -10.09
N LEU A 248 8.02 -23.33 -8.83
CA LEU A 248 8.49 -24.36 -7.91
C LEU A 248 7.30 -25.03 -7.25
N TYR A 249 7.04 -26.30 -7.57
CA TYR A 249 5.89 -27.02 -7.02
C TYR A 249 6.35 -28.10 -6.05
N ASP A 250 5.88 -28.08 -4.80
CA ASP A 250 6.03 -29.20 -3.89
C ASP A 250 4.97 -30.28 -4.21
N LEU A 251 5.43 -31.37 -4.81
CA LEU A 251 4.61 -32.51 -5.23
C LEU A 251 4.06 -33.33 -4.06
N THR A 252 4.57 -33.15 -2.84
CA THR A 252 4.17 -33.96 -1.69
C THR A 252 2.85 -33.50 -1.07
N CYS A 253 2.49 -32.21 -1.21
CA CYS A 253 1.18 -31.63 -0.84
C CYS A 253 0.59 -32.15 0.50
N ALA A 254 1.42 -32.50 1.47
CA ALA A 254 0.99 -32.73 2.84
C ALA A 254 0.35 -31.43 3.37
N GLN A 255 -0.59 -31.55 4.31
CA GLN A 255 -1.36 -30.39 4.78
C GLN A 255 -0.43 -29.23 5.18
N ARG A 256 -0.62 -28.08 4.50
CA ARG A 256 0.08 -26.79 4.71
C ARG A 256 1.50 -26.68 4.13
N GLN A 257 1.82 -27.50 3.13
CA GLN A 257 3.12 -27.42 2.48
C GLN A 257 3.28 -26.20 1.54
N ARG A 258 4.45 -25.57 1.56
CA ARG A 258 4.85 -24.41 0.76
C ARG A 258 6.21 -24.69 0.10
N PRO A 259 6.48 -24.13 -1.10
CA PRO A 259 5.60 -23.30 -1.92
C PRO A 259 4.59 -24.13 -2.74
N ASN A 260 3.47 -23.51 -3.11
CA ASN A 260 2.54 -23.98 -4.14
C ASN A 260 1.66 -25.24 -3.87
N CYS A 261 1.43 -25.71 -2.64
CA CYS A 261 0.46 -26.81 -2.40
C CYS A 261 -0.95 -26.27 -2.15
N LEU A 262 -1.98 -26.62 -2.96
CA LEU A 262 -3.39 -26.12 -2.97
C LEU A 262 -4.22 -26.14 -1.66
N THR A 263 -3.63 -25.95 -0.47
CA THR A 263 -4.34 -25.63 0.76
C THR A 263 -4.75 -24.16 0.75
N GLY A 264 -6.00 -23.87 0.39
CA GLY A 264 -6.52 -22.51 0.32
C GLY A 264 -6.22 -21.68 1.56
N GLY A 265 -6.10 -20.37 1.39
CA GLY A 265 -5.83 -19.43 2.48
C GLY A 265 -4.67 -18.45 2.29
N GLY A 266 -3.94 -18.46 1.17
CA GLY A 266 -2.81 -17.54 0.94
C GLY A 266 -3.21 -16.07 0.68
N GLY A 267 -2.24 -15.19 0.47
CA GLY A 267 -2.52 -13.88 -0.14
C GLY A 267 -1.41 -12.85 -0.12
N ASP A 268 -0.43 -13.01 0.78
CA ASP A 268 0.76 -12.17 0.90
C ASP A 268 1.97 -13.08 1.00
N THR A 269 3.02 -12.82 0.22
CA THR A 269 4.24 -13.63 0.22
C THR A 269 5.49 -12.80 0.42
N VAL A 270 6.54 -13.50 0.84
CA VAL A 270 7.90 -12.99 0.88
C VAL A 270 8.86 -14.12 0.54
N ASN A 271 9.82 -13.86 -0.33
CA ASN A 271 10.95 -14.76 -0.52
C ASN A 271 12.27 -14.05 -0.23
N ARG A 272 13.22 -14.78 0.35
CA ARG A 272 14.60 -14.32 0.56
C ARG A 272 15.56 -15.47 0.34
N VAL A 273 16.81 -15.13 0.05
CA VAL A 273 17.92 -16.09 0.00
C VAL A 273 18.91 -15.70 1.08
N ASN A 274 19.34 -16.67 1.87
CA ASN A 274 20.52 -16.50 2.72
C ASN A 274 21.76 -16.55 1.82
N PHE A 275 22.42 -15.40 1.62
CA PHE A 275 23.54 -15.30 0.68
C PHE A 275 24.83 -15.97 1.20
N SER A 276 24.88 -16.42 2.45
CA SER A 276 26.00 -17.20 2.96
C SER A 276 25.95 -18.65 2.50
N ASN A 277 24.78 -19.30 2.61
CA ASN A 277 24.60 -20.75 2.39
C ASN A 277 23.66 -21.11 1.22
N GLY A 278 23.00 -20.13 0.60
CA GLY A 278 22.10 -20.33 -0.52
C GLY A 278 20.76 -20.97 -0.15
N HIS A 279 20.41 -20.98 1.14
CA HIS A 279 19.09 -21.41 1.57
C HIS A 279 18.02 -20.44 1.08
N VAL A 280 16.92 -20.97 0.56
CA VAL A 280 15.77 -20.19 0.09
C VAL A 280 14.71 -20.21 1.16
N LEU A 281 14.31 -19.03 1.63
CA LEU A 281 13.33 -18.82 2.68
C LEU A 281 12.06 -18.26 2.05
N PHE A 282 10.92 -18.86 2.33
CA PHE A 282 9.63 -18.48 1.76
C PHE A 282 8.58 -18.38 2.87
N GLY A 283 7.90 -17.24 2.93
CA GLY A 283 6.77 -16.99 3.81
C GLY A 283 5.50 -16.77 3.00
N ASP A 284 4.38 -17.30 3.49
CA ASP A 284 3.05 -17.10 2.91
C ASP A 284 2.03 -16.92 4.06
N GLN A 285 1.16 -15.93 3.96
CA GLN A 285 0.14 -15.67 4.97
C GLN A 285 -1.05 -16.62 4.80
N GLU A 286 -1.45 -17.39 5.83
CA GLU A 286 -2.65 -18.26 5.78
C GLU A 286 -3.86 -17.63 6.51
N SER A 287 -4.76 -17.00 5.74
CA SER A 287 -6.01 -16.35 6.12
C SER A 287 -6.86 -16.98 7.22
N LEU A 288 -6.78 -18.30 7.45
CA LEU A 288 -7.70 -19.03 8.34
C LEU A 288 -7.00 -19.79 9.47
N ALA A 289 -5.66 -19.76 9.57
CA ALA A 289 -4.95 -20.65 10.49
C ALA A 289 -3.69 -20.09 11.16
N ALA A 290 -2.77 -19.45 10.41
CA ALA A 290 -1.44 -19.03 10.88
C ALA A 290 -0.65 -18.29 9.77
N GLU A 291 0.51 -17.74 10.09
CA GLU A 291 1.54 -17.53 9.07
C GLU A 291 2.13 -18.88 8.64
N ALA A 292 2.65 -19.00 7.41
CA ALA A 292 3.37 -20.19 6.96
C ALA A 292 4.80 -19.85 6.56
N PHE A 293 5.71 -20.77 6.84
CA PHE A 293 7.10 -20.69 6.48
C PHE A 293 7.56 -22.00 5.83
N ALA A 294 8.39 -21.88 4.80
CA ALA A 294 9.13 -22.99 4.23
C ALA A 294 10.56 -22.60 3.88
N GLN A 295 11.47 -23.55 4.05
CA GLN A 295 12.86 -23.39 3.67
C GLN A 295 13.33 -24.51 2.76
N SER A 296 14.10 -24.13 1.74
CA SER A 296 14.88 -25.04 0.92
C SER A 296 16.36 -24.88 1.24
N GLN A 297 17.04 -26.00 1.47
CA GLN A 297 18.48 -26.07 1.70
C GLN A 297 19.27 -26.49 0.45
N ASP A 298 18.57 -26.90 -0.61
CA ASP A 298 19.09 -27.29 -1.91
C ASP A 298 18.75 -26.24 -2.98
N HIS A 299 18.78 -24.97 -2.56
CA HIS A 299 18.69 -23.83 -3.48
C HIS A 299 17.39 -23.75 -4.30
N GLY A 300 16.28 -24.11 -3.67
CA GLY A 300 14.94 -24.11 -4.24
C GLY A 300 14.62 -25.35 -5.07
N ASP A 301 15.45 -26.40 -5.07
CA ASP A 301 15.13 -27.66 -5.75
C ASP A 301 14.02 -28.43 -5.01
N SER A 302 14.05 -28.43 -3.68
CA SER A 302 13.03 -29.06 -2.84
C SER A 302 12.78 -28.28 -1.54
N PHE A 303 11.57 -28.43 -1.01
CA PHE A 303 11.18 -27.94 0.30
C PHE A 303 10.71 -29.16 1.10
N PRO A 304 11.55 -29.79 1.93
CA PRO A 304 11.15 -30.98 2.68
C PRO A 304 10.13 -30.67 3.78
N ALA A 305 9.24 -31.60 4.12
CA ALA A 305 8.21 -31.40 5.15
C ALA A 305 8.76 -30.94 6.52
N GLY A 306 10.00 -31.31 6.88
CA GLY A 306 10.63 -30.90 8.14
C GLY A 306 10.99 -29.42 8.22
N THR A 307 11.11 -28.74 7.08
CA THR A 307 11.44 -27.31 6.98
C THR A 307 10.23 -26.47 6.60
N GLN A 308 9.02 -27.01 6.80
CA GLN A 308 7.75 -26.38 6.46
C GLN A 308 6.82 -26.35 7.67
N GLN A 309 6.33 -25.17 8.02
CA GLN A 309 5.75 -24.92 9.35
C GLN A 309 4.64 -23.88 9.30
N ALA A 310 3.59 -24.13 10.09
CA ALA A 310 2.66 -23.09 10.49
C ALA A 310 3.27 -22.31 11.66
N VAL A 311 3.45 -21.02 11.49
CA VAL A 311 3.97 -20.09 12.48
C VAL A 311 2.78 -19.45 13.19
N THR A 312 2.42 -19.99 14.34
CA THR A 312 1.31 -19.49 15.17
C THR A 312 1.85 -18.67 16.34
N ALA A 313 1.51 -17.38 16.44
CA ALA A 313 1.49 -16.65 17.71
C ALA A 313 0.07 -16.67 18.30
N SER A 314 -0.09 -16.05 19.47
CA SER A 314 -1.35 -15.94 20.21
C SER A 314 -2.43 -15.09 19.52
N GLY A 315 -2.15 -14.43 18.39
CA GLY A 315 -3.08 -13.58 17.64
C GLY A 315 -3.23 -13.98 16.17
N THR A 316 -4.43 -13.79 15.61
CA THR A 316 -4.77 -14.00 14.19
C THR A 316 -5.26 -12.68 13.58
N GLY A 317 -4.99 -12.43 12.29
CA GLY A 317 -5.47 -11.23 11.58
C GLY A 317 -4.38 -10.39 10.91
N VAL A 318 -3.27 -11.02 10.53
CA VAL A 318 -2.09 -10.41 9.92
C VAL A 318 -2.43 -9.78 8.56
N ASP A 319 -1.67 -8.76 8.16
CA ASP A 319 -1.69 -8.20 6.80
C ASP A 319 -0.38 -8.40 6.04
N ARG A 320 0.77 -8.56 6.73
CA ARG A 320 2.04 -8.92 6.06
C ARG A 320 3.08 -9.53 6.98
N GLN A 321 3.84 -10.48 6.44
CA GLN A 321 5.01 -11.13 7.00
C GLN A 321 6.29 -10.77 6.22
N TRP A 322 7.43 -10.88 6.90
CA TRP A 322 8.74 -10.48 6.41
C TRP A 322 9.81 -11.46 6.87
N ILE A 323 10.83 -11.63 6.03
CA ILE A 323 11.98 -12.48 6.31
C ILE A 323 13.25 -11.63 6.19
N ALA A 324 14.14 -11.76 7.17
CA ALA A 324 15.48 -11.22 7.13
C ALA A 324 16.49 -12.37 7.34
N PRO A 325 17.17 -12.85 6.29
CA PRO A 325 18.21 -13.87 6.45
C PRO A 325 19.36 -13.35 7.32
N VAL A 326 19.93 -14.23 8.14
CA VAL A 326 21.21 -13.98 8.81
C VAL A 326 22.29 -14.58 7.91
N SER A 327 22.68 -13.80 6.89
CA SER A 327 23.68 -14.21 5.89
C SER A 327 25.10 -14.25 6.42
N ALA A 328 25.34 -14.70 7.65
CA ALA A 328 26.66 -14.88 8.24
C ALA A 328 26.60 -15.91 9.38
N PRO A 329 27.66 -16.72 9.58
CA PRO A 329 27.71 -17.66 10.69
C PRO A 329 27.95 -16.94 12.03
N GLY A 330 27.72 -17.65 13.13
CA GLY A 330 28.15 -17.23 14.47
C GLY A 330 27.12 -16.43 15.28
N PHE A 331 25.89 -16.29 14.78
CA PHE A 331 24.79 -15.70 15.51
C PHE A 331 23.90 -16.79 16.12
N SER A 332 23.64 -16.68 17.41
CA SER A 332 22.73 -17.57 18.13
C SER A 332 21.72 -16.75 18.91
N ALA A 333 20.48 -17.24 18.95
CA ALA A 333 19.43 -16.66 19.78
C ALA A 333 19.84 -16.70 21.26
N ALA A 334 19.63 -15.60 21.99
CA ALA A 334 19.95 -15.55 23.41
C ALA A 334 19.03 -16.48 24.24
N ILE A 335 17.77 -16.64 23.82
CA ILE A 335 16.85 -17.60 24.41
C ILE A 335 16.90 -18.88 23.58
N GLY A 336 17.01 -20.03 24.24
CA GLY A 336 17.11 -21.33 23.57
C GLY A 336 18.48 -21.67 22.95
N GLY A 337 19.32 -20.68 22.62
CA GLY A 337 20.72 -20.90 22.23
C GLY A 337 20.92 -21.55 20.86
N TYR A 338 19.91 -21.53 19.98
CA TYR A 338 19.99 -22.10 18.64
C TYR A 338 20.72 -21.16 17.66
N ALA A 339 21.43 -21.73 16.70
CA ALA A 339 22.10 -20.97 15.64
C ALA A 339 21.07 -20.42 14.64
N LEU A 340 21.18 -19.13 14.30
CA LEU A 340 20.24 -18.42 13.44
C LEU A 340 20.61 -18.56 11.96
N ASP A 341 19.60 -18.84 11.13
CA ASP A 341 19.64 -18.75 9.67
C ASP A 341 18.84 -17.53 9.17
N GLY A 342 17.91 -17.04 9.97
CA GLY A 342 17.06 -15.91 9.62
C GLY A 342 16.16 -15.46 10.76
N ILE A 343 15.43 -14.38 10.50
CA ILE A 343 14.37 -13.85 11.33
C ILE A 343 13.07 -13.84 10.51
N PHE A 344 11.99 -14.33 11.11
CA PHE A 344 10.64 -14.30 10.55
C PHE A 344 9.78 -13.35 11.39
N SER A 345 9.21 -12.32 10.78
CA SER A 345 8.40 -11.33 11.50
C SER A 345 7.07 -11.06 10.82
N TYR A 346 6.02 -10.84 11.60
CA TYR A 346 4.70 -10.51 11.09
C TYR A 346 3.95 -9.68 12.13
N HIS A 347 3.04 -8.82 11.67
CA HIS A 347 2.26 -7.97 12.58
C HIS A 347 0.82 -8.41 12.65
N VAL A 348 0.24 -8.32 13.83
CA VAL A 348 -1.20 -8.43 14.04
C VAL A 348 -1.70 -7.02 14.38
N PRO A 349 -2.59 -6.41 13.57
CA PRO A 349 -3.11 -5.08 13.81
C PRO A 349 -3.62 -4.90 15.25
N GLY A 350 -3.15 -3.85 15.92
CA GLY A 350 -3.48 -3.53 17.32
C GLY A 350 -2.77 -4.36 18.38
N ALA A 351 -2.20 -5.52 18.05
CA ALA A 351 -1.37 -6.29 18.98
C ALA A 351 0.12 -5.93 18.86
N GLY A 352 0.61 -5.68 17.63
CA GLY A 352 1.99 -5.32 17.34
C GLY A 352 2.70 -6.31 16.43
N LEU A 353 4.04 -6.29 16.45
CA LEU A 353 4.92 -7.15 15.65
C LEU A 353 5.45 -8.32 16.49
N TYR A 354 5.30 -9.52 15.95
CA TYR A 354 5.90 -10.75 16.44
C TYR A 354 7.17 -11.03 15.64
N VAL A 355 8.25 -11.39 16.32
CA VAL A 355 9.57 -11.63 15.74
C VAL A 355 10.07 -13.00 16.21
N SER A 356 10.17 -13.93 15.28
CA SER A 356 10.54 -15.34 15.48
C SER A 356 11.93 -15.62 14.89
N GLY A 357 12.67 -16.54 15.49
CA GLY A 357 13.95 -16.99 14.94
C GLY A 357 13.76 -18.14 13.97
N ILE A 358 14.53 -18.16 12.88
CA ILE A 358 14.68 -19.32 12.00
C ILE A 358 16.05 -19.92 12.30
N ASP A 359 16.10 -21.20 12.69
CA ASP A 359 17.37 -21.86 12.93
C ASP A 359 17.98 -22.48 11.66
N THR A 360 19.25 -22.86 11.74
CA THR A 360 20.00 -23.47 10.62
C THR A 360 19.44 -24.80 10.12
N SER A 361 18.53 -25.45 10.86
CA SER A 361 17.83 -26.65 10.39
C SER A 361 16.56 -26.32 9.60
N GLY A 362 16.17 -25.04 9.54
CA GLY A 362 14.94 -24.56 8.93
C GLY A 362 13.73 -24.63 9.85
N LEU A 363 13.94 -24.70 11.17
CA LEU A 363 12.89 -24.64 12.17
C LEU A 363 12.64 -23.21 12.62
N VAL A 364 11.38 -22.78 12.57
CA VAL A 364 10.93 -21.52 13.14
C VAL A 364 10.65 -21.72 14.62
N HIS A 365 11.24 -20.87 15.45
CA HIS A 365 11.00 -20.77 16.88
C HIS A 365 10.00 -19.62 17.11
N PRO A 366 8.70 -19.92 17.31
CA PRO A 366 7.66 -18.89 17.30
C PRO A 366 7.82 -17.88 18.44
N ALA A 367 7.54 -16.62 18.14
CA ALA A 367 7.46 -15.57 19.15
C ALA A 367 6.41 -15.90 20.22
N ILE A 368 6.82 -15.93 21.49
CA ILE A 368 5.94 -16.22 22.63
C ILE A 368 5.17 -14.99 23.16
N ALA A 369 5.55 -13.80 22.70
CA ALA A 369 4.95 -12.52 23.04
C ALA A 369 5.15 -11.54 21.87
N THR A 370 4.44 -10.41 21.87
CA THR A 370 4.71 -9.32 20.94
C THR A 370 6.05 -8.66 21.26
N GLN A 371 6.95 -8.54 20.29
CA GLN A 371 8.24 -7.87 20.47
C GLN A 371 8.13 -6.36 20.32
N ILE A 372 7.39 -5.87 19.32
CA ILE A 372 7.20 -4.42 19.10
C ILE A 372 5.73 -4.07 19.21
N ILE A 373 5.37 -3.18 20.14
CA ILE A 373 4.02 -2.62 20.25
C ILE A 373 3.86 -1.39 19.37
N GLY A 374 2.62 -0.94 19.14
CA GLY A 374 2.40 0.31 18.38
C GLY A 374 2.60 0.15 16.88
N VAL A 375 2.33 -1.03 16.33
CA VAL A 375 2.53 -1.32 14.91
C VAL A 375 1.18 -1.37 14.22
N ASP A 376 0.92 -0.36 13.39
CA ASP A 376 -0.28 -0.35 12.55
C ASP A 376 -0.06 -1.07 11.23
N GLN A 377 1.16 -1.00 10.69
CA GLN A 377 1.60 -1.81 9.54
C GLN A 377 3.10 -2.06 9.64
N SER A 378 3.51 -3.32 9.53
CA SER A 378 4.93 -3.68 9.43
C SER A 378 5.47 -3.53 8.01
N GLY A 379 6.71 -3.07 7.92
CA GLY A 379 7.52 -3.03 6.71
C GLY A 379 8.62 -4.08 6.69
N SER A 380 9.47 -4.01 5.67
CA SER A 380 10.55 -4.98 5.48
C SER A 380 11.53 -5.03 6.67
N SER A 381 12.24 -6.15 6.73
CA SER A 381 13.27 -6.42 7.73
C SER A 381 14.60 -6.74 7.08
N VAL A 382 15.70 -6.39 7.77
CA VAL A 382 17.06 -6.71 7.32
C VAL A 382 17.97 -6.93 8.52
N VAL A 383 18.84 -7.94 8.44
CA VAL A 383 19.93 -8.16 9.41
C VAL A 383 21.22 -7.70 8.77
N ASP A 384 21.94 -6.82 9.46
CA ASP A 384 23.28 -6.40 9.04
C ASP A 384 24.25 -7.57 9.21
N THR A 385 24.76 -8.05 8.08
CA THR A 385 25.80 -9.09 7.99
C THR A 385 26.98 -8.61 7.15
N THR A 386 27.15 -7.29 7.03
CA THR A 386 28.18 -6.65 6.20
C THR A 386 29.59 -6.81 6.75
N GLY A 387 29.73 -7.18 8.03
CA GLY A 387 31.01 -7.17 8.75
C GLY A 387 31.44 -5.78 9.23
N GLY A 388 30.64 -4.73 8.95
CA GLY A 388 30.85 -3.37 9.42
C GLY A 388 30.47 -3.15 10.89
N PRO A 389 30.43 -1.88 11.36
CA PRO A 389 30.16 -1.57 12.77
C PRO A 389 28.75 -2.02 13.24
N GLY A 390 27.78 -2.09 12.34
CA GLY A 390 26.42 -2.55 12.60
C GLY A 390 26.24 -4.07 12.51
N ASN A 391 27.29 -4.84 12.19
CA ASN A 391 27.19 -6.29 11.98
C ASN A 391 26.55 -7.00 13.17
N GLY A 392 25.51 -7.79 12.89
CA GLY A 392 24.70 -8.48 13.90
C GLY A 392 23.51 -7.68 14.43
N TRP A 393 23.14 -6.56 13.81
CA TRP A 393 21.92 -5.81 14.16
C TRP A 393 20.76 -6.12 13.21
N LEU A 394 19.57 -6.26 13.77
CA LEU A 394 18.30 -6.39 13.06
C LEU A 394 17.63 -5.02 12.97
N TYR A 395 17.08 -4.70 11.80
CA TYR A 395 16.26 -3.51 11.52
C TYR A 395 14.88 -3.94 11.04
N LEU A 396 13.84 -3.37 11.65
CA LEU A 396 12.43 -3.62 11.30
C LEU A 396 11.74 -2.29 11.03
N GLY A 397 11.41 -2.01 9.77
CA GLY A 397 10.63 -0.83 9.41
C GLY A 397 9.15 -1.01 9.76
N TYR A 398 8.46 0.04 10.22
CA TYR A 398 7.01 0.00 10.42
C TYR A 398 6.40 1.41 10.51
N ARG A 399 5.08 1.50 10.40
CA ARG A 399 4.35 2.74 10.70
C ARG A 399 3.52 2.62 11.97
N ASN A 400 3.38 3.76 12.65
CA ASN A 400 2.38 4.00 13.68
C ASN A 400 1.64 5.30 13.34
N SER A 401 0.33 5.20 13.08
CA SER A 401 -0.56 6.32 12.76
C SER A 401 -1.26 6.90 13.99
N GLY A 402 -1.20 6.22 15.14
CA GLY A 402 -1.98 6.59 16.32
C GLY A 402 -3.45 6.15 16.26
N GLY A 403 -3.85 5.46 15.18
CA GLY A 403 -5.23 5.06 14.91
C GLY A 403 -5.67 3.82 15.69
N ILE A 404 -5.12 2.65 15.34
CA ILE A 404 -5.43 1.38 16.02
C ILE A 404 -4.65 1.29 17.34
N THR A 405 -3.41 1.77 17.34
CA THR A 405 -2.53 1.74 18.51
C THR A 405 -2.08 3.15 18.89
N PRO A 406 -2.01 3.53 20.18
CA PRO A 406 -1.56 4.85 20.59
C PRO A 406 -0.11 5.15 20.14
N CYS A 407 0.17 6.41 19.81
CA CYS A 407 1.55 6.89 19.68
C CYS A 407 2.28 6.73 21.02
N ASN A 408 3.40 6.01 21.05
CA ASN A 408 4.22 5.93 22.25
C ASN A 408 5.71 5.70 21.92
N PRO A 409 6.60 6.70 22.09
CA PRO A 409 6.33 8.11 22.38
C PRO A 409 5.97 8.94 21.14
N VAL A 410 6.17 8.39 19.93
CA VAL A 410 6.03 9.10 18.66
C VAL A 410 5.26 8.26 17.64
N CYS A 411 4.62 8.95 16.70
CA CYS A 411 3.98 8.36 15.52
C CYS A 411 4.78 8.70 14.27
N GLY A 412 4.52 7.97 13.19
CA GLY A 412 5.10 8.21 11.87
C GLY A 412 5.79 6.97 11.31
N ASN A 413 6.84 7.21 10.53
CA ASN A 413 7.70 6.17 9.97
C ASN A 413 8.80 5.83 10.99
N LEU A 414 8.80 4.59 11.44
CA LEU A 414 9.60 4.10 12.55
C LEU A 414 10.49 2.95 12.09
N VAL A 415 11.62 2.81 12.78
CA VAL A 415 12.47 1.63 12.69
C VAL A 415 12.69 1.09 14.11
N ALA A 416 12.50 -0.21 14.30
CA ALA A 416 12.93 -0.91 15.49
C ALA A 416 14.26 -1.61 15.22
N THR A 417 15.26 -1.37 16.06
CA THR A 417 16.59 -1.95 15.94
C THR A 417 17.01 -2.69 17.21
N VAL A 418 17.69 -3.82 17.07
CA VAL A 418 18.19 -4.64 18.18
C VAL A 418 19.39 -5.47 17.73
N PRO A 419 20.34 -5.86 18.61
CA PRO A 419 21.24 -6.95 18.30
C PRO A 419 20.42 -8.20 17.95
N VAL A 420 20.70 -8.84 16.82
CA VAL A 420 19.93 -9.98 16.29
C VAL A 420 19.89 -11.16 17.26
N THR A 421 20.83 -11.25 18.20
CA THR A 421 20.83 -12.29 19.24
C THR A 421 19.83 -12.00 20.37
N GLN A 422 19.30 -10.78 20.48
CA GLN A 422 18.46 -10.32 21.60
C GLN A 422 17.00 -10.05 21.19
N PHE A 423 16.62 -10.40 19.96
CA PHE A 423 15.32 -10.05 19.36
C PHE A 423 14.11 -10.56 20.15
N GLU A 424 14.23 -11.68 20.86
CA GLU A 424 13.11 -12.39 21.50
C GLU A 424 12.52 -11.62 22.69
N THR A 425 13.32 -10.74 23.32
CA THR A 425 12.87 -9.96 24.49
C THR A 425 11.94 -8.83 24.05
N PRO A 426 10.71 -8.70 24.60
CA PRO A 426 9.79 -7.63 24.23
C PRO A 426 10.33 -6.22 24.46
N SER A 427 9.97 -5.26 23.60
CA SER A 427 10.45 -3.87 23.66
C SER A 427 10.07 -3.13 24.95
N THR A 428 8.99 -3.57 25.59
CA THR A 428 8.49 -3.04 26.86
C THR A 428 9.15 -3.66 28.09
N SER A 429 9.98 -4.71 27.91
CA SER A 429 10.71 -5.34 29.01
C SER A 429 11.77 -4.38 29.58
N PRO A 430 11.98 -4.34 30.90
CA PRO A 430 13.07 -3.57 31.50
C PRO A 430 14.47 -4.05 31.07
N THR A 431 14.57 -5.28 30.56
CA THR A 431 15.83 -5.86 30.03
C THR A 431 15.92 -5.80 28.50
N SER A 432 14.95 -5.15 27.86
CA SER A 432 14.92 -5.00 26.41
C SER A 432 16.19 -4.34 25.88
N GLN A 433 16.64 -4.82 24.72
CA GLN A 433 17.68 -4.17 23.91
C GLN A 433 17.09 -3.57 22.62
N TRP A 434 15.75 -3.55 22.49
CA TRP A 434 15.09 -2.90 21.37
C TRP A 434 15.17 -1.39 21.51
N HIS A 435 15.47 -0.74 20.39
CA HIS A 435 15.41 0.70 20.22
C HIS A 435 14.37 1.01 19.15
N VAL A 436 13.38 1.82 19.51
CA VAL A 436 12.35 2.31 18.58
C VAL A 436 12.68 3.75 18.23
N LEU A 437 12.96 4.00 16.95
CA LEU A 437 13.56 5.23 16.46
C LEU A 437 12.71 5.80 15.33
N GLN A 438 12.53 7.12 15.32
CA GLN A 438 11.77 7.80 14.27
C GLN A 438 12.68 8.11 13.09
N VAL A 439 12.34 7.53 11.93
CA VAL A 439 12.97 7.90 10.65
C VAL A 439 12.53 9.31 10.29
N ASN A 440 11.22 9.56 10.33
CA ASN A 440 10.62 10.86 10.10
C ASN A 440 9.14 10.88 10.60
N PRO A 441 8.51 12.07 10.73
CA PRO A 441 7.16 12.18 11.29
C PRO A 441 6.02 11.90 10.30
N ASP A 442 6.29 11.65 9.02
CA ASP A 442 5.24 11.26 8.07
C ASP A 442 4.59 9.96 8.53
N ILE A 443 3.30 9.80 8.26
CA ILE A 443 2.59 8.54 8.43
C ILE A 443 2.53 7.86 7.06
N PRO A 444 3.33 6.79 6.83
CA PRO A 444 3.28 6.06 5.57
C PRO A 444 1.86 5.59 5.24
N THR A 445 1.44 5.71 3.98
CA THR A 445 0.11 5.24 3.55
C THR A 445 0.06 3.72 3.46
N ILE A 446 1.20 3.08 3.17
CA ILE A 446 1.39 1.62 3.21
C ILE A 446 2.65 1.26 4.01
N PHE A 447 3.10 0.00 3.95
CA PHE A 447 4.30 -0.45 4.63
C PHE A 447 5.55 0.31 4.16
N PRO A 448 6.40 0.80 5.10
CA PRO A 448 7.70 1.34 4.76
C PRO A 448 8.69 0.21 4.39
N TRP A 449 9.76 0.56 3.71
CA TRP A 449 10.83 -0.36 3.33
C TRP A 449 12.16 0.09 3.91
N ILE A 450 12.99 -0.87 4.29
CA ILE A 450 14.36 -0.65 4.76
C ILE A 450 15.33 -1.64 4.10
N THR A 451 16.54 -1.18 3.82
CA THR A 451 17.64 -1.98 3.30
C THR A 451 18.99 -1.44 3.81
N LEU A 452 20.07 -2.19 3.62
CA LEU A 452 21.43 -1.81 3.98
C LEU A 452 22.36 -1.94 2.75
N ASP A 453 23.24 -0.97 2.54
CA ASP A 453 24.34 -1.15 1.59
C ASP A 453 25.46 -2.05 2.16
N LYS A 454 26.46 -2.38 1.33
CA LYS A 454 27.59 -3.24 1.73
C LYS A 454 28.46 -2.67 2.85
N HIS A 455 28.33 -1.39 3.21
CA HIS A 455 29.02 -0.81 4.36
C HIS A 455 28.18 -0.88 5.65
N GLY A 456 26.88 -1.09 5.52
CA GLY A 456 25.92 -1.09 6.62
C GLY A 456 25.15 0.23 6.76
N ASN A 457 25.24 1.15 5.79
CA ASN A 457 24.38 2.34 5.80
C ASN A 457 22.93 1.91 5.55
N ALA A 458 22.01 2.38 6.38
CA ALA A 458 20.60 2.07 6.24
C ALA A 458 19.88 3.08 5.36
N TYR A 459 18.94 2.58 4.55
CA TYR A 459 18.08 3.39 3.70
C TYR A 459 16.64 3.00 3.94
N ALA A 460 15.81 3.99 4.25
CA ALA A 460 14.39 3.82 4.45
C ALA A 460 13.64 4.52 3.32
N ALA A 461 12.65 3.84 2.73
CA ALA A 461 11.75 4.39 1.72
C ALA A 461 10.30 4.22 2.18
N TRP A 462 9.46 5.21 1.91
CA TRP A 462 8.03 5.18 2.28
C TRP A 462 7.23 6.03 1.32
N ASN A 463 5.92 5.78 1.24
CA ASN A 463 5.01 6.66 0.54
C ASN A 463 4.22 7.52 1.53
N ALA A 464 4.05 8.80 1.22
CA ALA A 464 3.18 9.69 1.97
C ALA A 464 2.57 10.72 1.02
N ASN A 465 1.28 10.99 1.14
CA ASN A 465 0.56 11.98 0.33
C ASN A 465 0.79 11.77 -1.19
N GLY A 466 0.74 10.52 -1.66
CA GLY A 466 0.94 10.16 -3.07
C GLY A 466 2.39 10.31 -3.58
N ASN A 467 3.37 10.53 -2.71
CA ASN A 467 4.77 10.69 -3.09
C ASN A 467 5.65 9.65 -2.42
N ILE A 468 6.72 9.24 -3.09
CA ILE A 468 7.76 8.40 -2.48
C ILE A 468 8.85 9.29 -1.89
N TYR A 469 9.20 8.98 -0.66
CA TYR A 469 10.29 9.61 0.06
C TYR A 469 11.33 8.58 0.46
N MET A 470 12.56 9.07 0.64
CA MET A 470 13.68 8.31 1.15
C MET A 470 14.44 9.10 2.21
N ALA A 471 15.03 8.41 3.18
CA ALA A 471 16.05 8.91 4.09
C ALA A 471 17.13 7.86 4.30
N TYR A 472 18.32 8.29 4.71
CA TYR A 472 19.43 7.39 5.00
C TYR A 472 20.00 7.60 6.41
N SER A 473 20.61 6.56 6.96
CA SER A 473 21.29 6.56 8.25
C SER A 473 22.70 5.97 8.05
N LEU A 474 23.72 6.82 8.16
CA LEU A 474 25.11 6.41 7.92
C LEU A 474 25.67 5.67 9.15
N ILE A 475 26.23 4.47 8.96
CA ILE A 475 26.67 3.62 10.08
C ILE A 475 27.92 4.15 10.79
N ASP A 476 28.72 4.97 10.10
CA ASP A 476 29.92 5.58 10.68
C ASP A 476 29.62 6.81 11.56
N ASP A 477 28.40 7.35 11.50
CA ASP A 477 28.02 8.41 12.42
C ASP A 477 28.04 7.88 13.87
N ARG A 478 28.64 8.65 14.78
CA ARG A 478 28.80 8.24 16.19
C ARG A 478 27.49 7.89 16.89
N HIS A 479 26.36 8.43 16.45
CA HIS A 479 25.04 8.12 17.02
C HIS A 479 24.52 6.77 16.53
N ASN A 480 24.92 6.34 15.33
CA ASN A 480 24.50 5.08 14.71
C ASN A 480 25.46 3.94 14.98
N ASN A 481 26.73 4.23 15.26
CA ASN A 481 27.81 3.26 15.33
C ASN A 481 27.88 2.53 16.69
N PRO A 482 27.56 1.23 16.77
CA PRO A 482 27.62 0.46 18.02
C PRO A 482 29.03 0.36 18.62
N SER A 483 30.07 0.33 17.78
CA SER A 483 31.46 0.28 18.26
C SER A 483 31.91 1.55 18.98
N LEU A 484 31.18 2.65 18.80
CA LEU A 484 31.38 3.94 19.47
C LEU A 484 30.34 4.21 20.57
N GLY A 485 29.51 3.21 20.90
CA GLY A 485 28.42 3.32 21.86
C GLY A 485 27.13 3.95 21.32
N GLY A 486 27.03 4.13 20.00
CA GLY A 486 25.80 4.51 19.31
C GLY A 486 24.84 3.33 19.12
N VAL A 487 23.68 3.60 18.54
CA VAL A 487 22.64 2.61 18.22
C VAL A 487 22.23 2.81 16.76
N PRO A 488 22.22 1.77 15.92
CA PRO A 488 21.92 1.95 14.51
C PRO A 488 20.52 2.52 14.27
N GLY A 489 20.37 3.35 13.25
CA GLY A 489 19.10 4.02 12.95
C GLY A 489 18.71 5.16 13.92
N THR A 490 19.64 5.69 14.72
CA THR A 490 19.37 6.81 15.65
C THR A 490 19.31 8.15 14.92
N LEU A 491 20.25 8.40 14.01
CA LEU A 491 20.34 9.62 13.22
C LEU A 491 20.03 9.31 11.76
N TRP A 492 19.01 10.00 11.24
CA TRP A 492 18.58 9.93 9.84
C TRP A 492 18.79 11.27 9.15
N SER A 493 19.03 11.23 7.84
CA SER A 493 18.98 12.40 6.98
C SER A 493 17.59 13.02 6.98
N SER A 494 17.48 14.28 6.53
CA SER A 494 16.18 14.79 6.11
C SER A 494 15.61 13.92 4.99
N LYS A 495 14.27 13.79 4.95
CA LYS A 495 13.59 13.08 3.88
C LYS A 495 13.79 13.79 2.54
N VAL A 496 13.89 13.02 1.47
CA VAL A 496 13.98 13.50 0.09
C VAL A 496 12.87 12.86 -0.72
N GLN A 497 12.14 13.64 -1.51
CA GLN A 497 11.18 13.10 -2.48
C GLN A 497 11.95 12.54 -3.67
N VAL A 498 11.64 11.31 -4.07
CA VAL A 498 12.41 10.56 -5.08
C VAL A 498 11.58 10.20 -6.31
N ASN A 499 10.26 10.34 -6.26
CA ASN A 499 9.44 10.23 -7.46
C ASN A 499 9.46 11.53 -8.30
N PRO A 500 9.45 11.43 -9.65
CA PRO A 500 9.31 12.58 -10.52
C PRO A 500 8.01 13.36 -10.27
N SER A 501 8.04 14.67 -10.46
CA SER A 501 6.85 15.54 -10.29
C SER A 501 5.74 15.30 -11.31
N VAL A 502 6.01 14.53 -12.36
CA VAL A 502 5.01 14.17 -13.40
C VAL A 502 4.00 13.14 -12.90
N LEU A 503 4.32 12.43 -11.81
CA LEU A 503 3.45 11.41 -11.22
C LEU A 503 2.53 12.08 -10.21
N GLY A 504 1.22 11.93 -10.41
CA GLY A 504 0.17 12.46 -9.53
C GLY A 504 -0.01 11.62 -8.26
N SER A 505 0.31 10.33 -8.32
CA SER A 505 0.31 9.41 -7.17
C SER A 505 1.34 8.29 -7.33
N THR A 506 1.98 7.94 -6.21
CA THR A 506 2.97 6.85 -6.11
C THR A 506 2.82 6.07 -4.80
N ILE A 507 3.04 4.76 -4.87
CA ILE A 507 2.84 3.81 -3.77
C ILE A 507 3.76 2.58 -3.92
N PHE A 508 3.82 1.72 -2.90
CA PHE A 508 4.61 0.48 -2.87
C PHE A 508 6.11 0.69 -3.16
N PRO A 509 6.81 1.52 -2.36
CA PRO A 509 8.24 1.66 -2.53
C PRO A 509 8.95 0.36 -2.13
N GLU A 510 9.80 -0.14 -3.03
CA GLU A 510 10.73 -1.23 -2.77
C GLU A 510 12.15 -0.72 -2.99
N ILE A 511 13.00 -0.82 -1.96
CA ILE A 511 14.38 -0.31 -2.00
C ILE A 511 15.38 -1.46 -1.81
N VAL A 512 16.41 -1.46 -2.65
CA VAL A 512 17.57 -2.35 -2.54
C VAL A 512 18.84 -1.52 -2.56
N ALA A 513 19.88 -1.99 -1.89
CA ALA A 513 21.17 -1.32 -1.83
C ALA A 513 22.30 -2.26 -2.26
N GLY A 514 23.35 -1.66 -2.83
CA GLY A 514 24.52 -2.36 -3.34
C GLY A 514 25.79 -1.84 -2.69
N ASP A 515 26.70 -1.29 -3.50
CA ASP A 515 27.90 -0.63 -3.00
C ASP A 515 27.56 0.60 -2.13
N PRO A 516 28.48 1.07 -1.29
CA PRO A 516 28.17 2.13 -0.34
C PRO A 516 27.63 3.40 -1.01
N GLY A 517 26.46 3.88 -0.58
CA GLY A 517 25.82 5.04 -1.21
C GLY A 517 24.96 4.74 -2.45
N HIS A 518 24.92 3.49 -2.93
CA HIS A 518 24.18 3.10 -4.13
C HIS A 518 22.91 2.33 -3.78
N VAL A 519 21.77 2.92 -4.15
CA VAL A 519 20.45 2.32 -3.97
C VAL A 519 19.66 2.33 -5.27
N ALA A 520 18.82 1.33 -5.44
CA ALA A 520 17.79 1.30 -6.46
C ALA A 520 16.42 1.24 -5.76
N LEU A 521 15.46 1.96 -6.34
CA LEU A 521 14.12 2.09 -5.79
C LEU A 521 13.11 1.84 -6.91
N ALA A 522 12.18 0.92 -6.66
CA ALA A 522 11.01 0.68 -7.50
C ALA A 522 9.75 1.15 -6.77
N TYR A 523 8.74 1.56 -7.51
CA TYR A 523 7.42 1.92 -7.00
C TYR A 523 6.39 1.89 -8.13
N VAL A 524 5.12 1.78 -7.75
CA VAL A 524 3.99 1.94 -8.68
C VAL A 524 3.62 3.42 -8.72
N GLY A 525 3.45 3.97 -9.91
CA GLY A 525 3.06 5.37 -10.09
C GLY A 525 2.01 5.55 -11.18
N THR A 526 1.09 6.49 -10.95
CA THR A 526 0.19 7.02 -11.98
C THR A 526 0.41 8.52 -12.15
N ALA A 527 0.20 9.01 -13.37
CA ALA A 527 0.21 10.43 -13.72
C ALA A 527 -1.12 11.13 -13.39
N ASP A 528 -2.14 10.40 -12.93
CA ASP A 528 -3.49 10.93 -12.72
C ASP A 528 -3.59 11.89 -11.52
#